data_AF-A0A1Y0MZA0-F1
#
_entry.id   AF-A0A1Y0MZA0-F1
#
_cell.length_a   1.000
_cell.length_b   1.000
_cell.length_c   1.000
_cell.angle_alpha   90.00
_cell.angle_beta   90.00
_cell.angle_gamma   90.00
#
_symmetry.space_group_name_H-M   'P 1'
#
loop_
_entity.id
_entity.type
_entity.pdbx_description
1 polymer ?
#
loop_
_entity_poly.entity_id
_entity_poly.type
_entity_poly.pdbx_seq_one_letter_code
_entity_poly.pdbx_strand_id
1 'polypeptide(L)'
;MFLSSNSFFVPITVISIAALVGILIYYFNTKQRIIRTLSKLPIKQIGSLRNNEFTRFSGKALHVKEPLIAPFSKRKCVFYVMKIEKKKSNGKSSYWDTIVKEEKIQEFFLEKNGDFAMVRPSQNPKNYISHLVVDKKTNSGTFNDPTPEFNELLANYNVDSESFFGFNKSLRYSEAIIEIGEQITVAGIAKWKSLKEPIEGYSYSKIAELESSDKQKLIITDLPNIKSKKRF
;
A
#
# COMPACT_ATOMS: atom_id res chain seq x y z
N MET A 1 29.54 28.07 44.28
CA MET A 1 29.49 28.28 42.82
C MET A 1 29.34 26.93 42.12
N PHE A 2 28.15 26.30 42.19
CA PHE A 2 27.89 24.98 41.57
C PHE A 2 26.39 24.80 41.27
N LEU A 3 25.82 25.65 40.40
CA LEU A 3 24.39 25.55 40.03
C LEU A 3 24.14 25.76 38.51
N SER A 4 25.08 25.39 37.62
CA SER A 4 24.90 25.61 36.17
C SER A 4 25.24 24.44 35.24
N SER A 5 25.68 23.28 35.73
CA SER A 5 25.96 22.12 34.87
C SER A 5 24.72 21.27 34.58
N ASN A 6 23.79 21.14 35.54
CA ASN A 6 22.59 20.29 35.39
C ASN A 6 21.55 20.84 34.38
N SER A 7 21.57 22.14 34.10
CA SER A 7 20.61 22.78 33.18
C SER A 7 20.86 22.44 31.70
N PHE A 8 22.08 22.04 31.32
CA PHE A 8 22.41 21.64 29.94
C PHE A 8 22.20 20.14 29.67
N PHE A 9 22.31 19.28 30.68
CA PHE A 9 22.08 17.84 30.50
C PHE A 9 20.62 17.48 30.20
N VAL A 10 19.67 18.19 30.82
CA VAL A 10 18.23 18.01 30.58
C VAL A 10 17.83 18.28 29.12
N PRO A 11 18.17 19.41 28.48
CA PRO A 11 17.83 19.62 27.07
C PRO A 11 18.56 18.64 26.13
N ILE A 12 19.82 18.29 26.40
CA ILE A 12 20.58 17.32 25.59
C ILE A 12 19.93 15.93 25.62
N THR A 13 19.52 15.46 26.81
CA THR A 13 18.83 14.18 26.96
C THR A 13 17.46 14.19 26.26
N VAL A 14 16.69 15.27 26.40
CA VAL A 14 15.40 15.42 25.69
C VAL A 14 15.58 15.40 24.17
N ILE A 15 16.58 16.12 23.64
CA ILE A 15 16.90 16.12 22.19
C ILE A 15 17.32 14.72 21.73
N SER A 16 18.13 14.02 22.51
CA SER A 16 18.60 12.67 22.19
C SER A 16 17.45 11.66 22.14
N ILE A 17 16.52 11.74 23.09
CA ILE A 17 15.31 10.90 23.11
C ILE A 17 14.41 11.23 21.91
N ALA A 18 14.18 12.53 21.63
CA ALA A 18 13.37 12.94 20.48
C ALA A 18 13.98 12.46 19.15
N ALA A 19 15.31 12.55 19.00
CA ALA A 19 16.03 12.02 17.85
C ALA A 19 15.88 10.50 17.73
N LEU A 20 16.04 9.77 18.82
CA LEU A 20 15.87 8.31 18.84
C LEU A 20 14.44 7.90 18.45
N VAL A 21 13.43 8.56 19.01
CA VAL A 21 12.01 8.33 18.67
C VAL A 21 11.77 8.63 17.19
N GLY A 22 12.30 9.73 16.66
CA GLY A 22 12.22 10.07 15.23
C GLY A 22 12.83 8.98 14.34
N ILE A 23 14.01 8.46 14.71
CA ILE A 23 14.68 7.37 14.00
C ILE A 23 13.83 6.09 14.03
N LEU A 24 13.27 5.73 15.17
CA LEU A 24 12.43 4.55 15.31
C LEU A 24 11.16 4.66 14.44
N ILE A 25 10.46 5.80 14.48
CA ILE A 25 9.26 6.04 13.64
C ILE A 25 9.62 5.89 12.15
N TYR A 26 10.74 6.47 11.72
CA TYR A 26 11.23 6.35 10.34
C TYR A 26 11.59 4.90 9.98
N TYR A 27 12.26 4.18 10.90
CA TYR A 27 12.70 2.80 10.69
C TYR A 27 11.56 1.79 10.65
N PHE A 28 10.51 1.99 11.44
CA PHE A 28 9.36 1.09 11.48
C PHE A 28 8.24 1.45 10.49
N ASN A 29 8.34 2.59 9.79
CA ASN A 29 7.39 2.96 8.76
C ASN A 29 7.33 1.92 7.62
N THR A 30 6.13 1.40 7.33
CA THR A 30 5.87 0.38 6.29
C THR A 30 6.48 0.77 4.94
N LYS A 31 6.35 2.04 4.52
CA LYS A 31 6.94 2.55 3.27
C LYS A 31 8.46 2.31 3.25
N GLN A 32 9.13 2.70 4.32
CA GLN A 32 10.58 2.60 4.41
C GLN A 32 11.04 1.15 4.53
N ARG A 33 10.28 0.30 5.23
CA ARG A 33 10.52 -1.15 5.29
C ARG A 33 10.44 -1.77 3.89
N ILE A 34 9.44 -1.40 3.09
CA ILE A 34 9.28 -1.88 1.70
C ILE A 34 10.45 -1.42 0.83
N ILE A 35 10.80 -0.13 0.85
CA ILE A 35 11.94 0.41 0.07
C ILE A 35 13.25 -0.28 0.44
N ARG A 36 13.51 -0.49 1.74
CA ARG A 36 14.73 -1.17 2.21
C ARG A 36 14.81 -2.63 1.79
N THR A 37 13.69 -3.34 1.79
CA THR A 37 13.67 -4.73 1.33
C THR A 37 13.85 -4.81 -0.18
N LEU A 38 13.10 -4.00 -0.95
CA LEU A 38 13.14 -4.01 -2.41
C LEU A 38 14.45 -3.48 -3.00
N SER A 39 15.14 -2.56 -2.32
CA SER A 39 16.45 -2.07 -2.77
C SER A 39 17.57 -3.09 -2.60
N LYS A 40 17.43 -4.08 -1.72
CA LYS A 40 18.40 -5.19 -1.57
C LYS A 40 18.26 -6.25 -2.66
N LEU A 41 17.13 -6.25 -3.38
CA LEU A 41 16.81 -7.23 -4.41
C LEU A 41 17.08 -6.61 -5.80
N PRO A 42 17.92 -7.23 -6.64
CA PRO A 42 18.05 -6.80 -8.02
C PRO A 42 16.74 -7.05 -8.76
N ILE A 43 16.40 -6.14 -9.68
CA ILE A 43 15.29 -6.36 -10.61
C ILE A 43 15.72 -7.45 -11.59
N LYS A 44 14.97 -8.55 -11.65
CA LYS A 44 15.22 -9.68 -12.55
C LYS A 44 14.19 -9.72 -13.68
N GLN A 45 14.53 -10.36 -14.79
CA GLN A 45 13.57 -10.76 -15.82
C GLN A 45 12.87 -12.06 -15.39
N ILE A 46 11.64 -12.28 -15.86
CA ILE A 46 10.86 -13.48 -15.50
C ILE A 46 11.62 -14.76 -15.85
N GLY A 47 12.20 -14.86 -17.05
CA GLY A 47 12.99 -16.03 -17.46
C GLY A 47 14.23 -16.32 -16.57
N SER A 48 14.70 -15.33 -15.80
CA SER A 48 15.86 -15.48 -14.89
C SER A 48 15.49 -15.78 -13.43
N LEU A 49 14.19 -15.93 -13.15
CA LEU A 49 13.70 -16.24 -11.81
C LEU A 49 14.07 -17.68 -11.43
N ARG A 50 14.79 -17.84 -10.33
CA ARG A 50 15.09 -19.17 -9.78
C ARG A 50 13.95 -19.64 -8.91
N ASN A 51 13.67 -20.94 -8.97
CA ASN A 51 12.65 -21.57 -8.14
C ASN A 51 13.01 -21.43 -6.64
N ASN A 52 12.02 -21.11 -5.80
CA ASN A 52 12.15 -20.86 -4.37
C ASN A 52 13.07 -19.69 -3.98
N GLU A 53 13.35 -18.77 -4.90
CA GLU A 53 14.13 -17.56 -4.62
C GLU A 53 13.22 -16.37 -4.33
N PHE A 54 13.53 -15.60 -3.28
CA PHE A 54 12.88 -14.32 -3.04
C PHE A 54 13.38 -13.30 -4.04
N THR A 55 12.53 -12.96 -4.99
CA THR A 55 12.86 -12.11 -6.13
C THR A 55 12.00 -10.87 -6.16
N ARG A 56 12.50 -9.85 -6.86
CA ARG A 56 11.77 -8.62 -7.17
C ARG A 56 11.52 -8.57 -8.66
N PHE A 57 10.26 -8.37 -9.02
CA PHE A 57 9.81 -8.18 -10.39
C PHE A 57 8.99 -6.90 -10.50
N SER A 58 9.13 -6.20 -11.61
CA SER A 58 8.37 -4.99 -11.90
C SER A 58 7.75 -5.14 -13.29
N GLY A 59 6.45 -4.94 -13.40
CA GLY A 59 5.68 -5.10 -14.63
C GLY A 59 4.35 -4.34 -14.55
N LYS A 60 3.58 -4.38 -15.64
CA LYS A 60 2.21 -3.87 -15.70
C LYS A 60 1.26 -4.83 -15.01
N ALA A 61 0.39 -4.33 -14.14
CA ALA A 61 -0.61 -5.14 -13.47
C ALA A 61 -1.79 -5.43 -14.42
N LEU A 62 -2.12 -6.70 -14.64
CA LEU A 62 -3.25 -7.12 -15.48
C LEU A 62 -4.22 -7.98 -14.68
N HIS A 63 -5.50 -7.90 -15.00
CA HIS A 63 -6.54 -8.64 -14.29
C HIS A 63 -6.56 -10.12 -14.73
N VAL A 64 -6.84 -11.02 -13.78
CA VAL A 64 -7.09 -12.44 -14.07
C VAL A 64 -8.59 -12.72 -14.18
N LYS A 65 -9.37 -12.05 -13.32
CA LYS A 65 -10.83 -12.12 -13.22
C LYS A 65 -11.40 -10.74 -13.48
N GLU A 66 -12.71 -10.59 -13.37
CA GLU A 66 -13.34 -9.28 -13.49
C GLU A 66 -12.67 -8.25 -12.57
N PRO A 67 -12.28 -7.07 -13.08
CA PRO A 67 -11.62 -6.04 -12.28
C PRO A 67 -12.45 -5.59 -11.08
N LEU A 68 -11.78 -5.30 -9.98
CA LEU A 68 -12.39 -4.61 -8.84
C LEU A 68 -12.77 -3.19 -9.26
N ILE A 69 -13.84 -2.66 -8.66
CA ILE A 69 -14.25 -1.27 -8.86
C ILE A 69 -13.92 -0.51 -7.59
N ALA A 70 -13.06 0.51 -7.73
CA ALA A 70 -12.70 1.40 -6.65
C ALA A 70 -13.94 2.15 -6.10
N PRO A 71 -14.15 2.23 -4.77
CA PRO A 71 -15.40 2.74 -4.20
C PRO A 71 -15.74 4.18 -4.59
N PHE A 72 -14.73 5.07 -4.66
CA PHE A 72 -14.95 6.49 -4.89
C PHE A 72 -14.63 6.90 -6.33
N SER A 73 -13.46 6.51 -6.87
CA SER A 73 -13.11 6.87 -8.26
C SER A 73 -13.82 6.03 -9.31
N LYS A 74 -14.44 4.91 -8.93
CA LYS A 74 -15.08 3.93 -9.85
C LYS A 74 -14.13 3.36 -10.91
N ARG A 75 -12.81 3.51 -10.72
CA ARG A 75 -11.78 2.97 -11.61
C ARG A 75 -11.69 1.45 -11.49
N LYS A 76 -11.45 0.78 -12.62
CA LYS A 76 -11.20 -0.67 -12.69
C LYS A 76 -9.77 -0.97 -12.22
N CYS A 77 -9.63 -1.89 -11.28
CA CYS A 77 -8.36 -2.14 -10.59
C CYS A 77 -8.18 -3.59 -10.15
N VAL A 78 -6.94 -3.94 -9.79
CA VAL A 78 -6.62 -5.26 -9.20
C VAL A 78 -6.38 -5.18 -7.69
N PHE A 79 -6.12 -3.97 -7.19
CA PHE A 79 -5.88 -3.70 -5.78
C PHE A 79 -6.34 -2.27 -5.47
N TYR A 80 -7.11 -2.09 -4.40
CA TYR A 80 -7.31 -0.77 -3.81
C TYR A 80 -7.22 -0.81 -2.28
N VAL A 81 -6.86 0.34 -1.73
CA VAL A 81 -6.93 0.65 -0.30
C VAL A 81 -7.67 1.97 -0.17
N MET A 82 -8.70 2.00 0.66
CA MET A 82 -9.42 3.22 0.99
C MET A 82 -9.49 3.44 2.49
N LYS A 83 -9.56 4.71 2.88
CA LYS A 83 -9.80 5.11 4.26
C LYS A 83 -10.76 6.28 4.31
N ILE A 84 -11.71 6.18 5.23
CA ILE A 84 -12.52 7.32 5.67
C ILE A 84 -12.07 7.64 7.09
N GLU A 85 -11.72 8.90 7.33
CA GLU A 85 -11.22 9.38 8.60
C GLU A 85 -12.04 10.58 9.08
N LYS A 86 -12.32 10.62 10.38
CA LYS A 86 -13.03 11.72 11.04
C LYS A 86 -12.05 12.51 11.91
N LYS A 87 -12.11 13.84 11.82
CA LYS A 87 -11.36 14.70 12.74
C LYS A 87 -11.99 14.62 14.12
N LYS A 88 -11.20 14.20 15.12
CA LYS A 88 -11.54 14.27 16.54
C LYS A 88 -10.70 15.37 17.21
N SER A 89 -11.29 16.04 18.18
CA SER A 89 -10.63 17.07 18.98
C SER A 89 -10.84 16.78 20.47
N ASN A 90 -9.80 17.00 21.27
CA ASN A 90 -9.88 16.97 22.73
C ASN A 90 -9.72 18.38 23.34
N GLY A 91 -10.00 19.42 22.55
CA GLY A 91 -9.82 20.82 22.92
C GLY A 91 -8.40 21.32 22.64
N LYS A 92 -7.38 20.67 23.22
CA LYS A 92 -5.96 21.09 23.09
C LYS A 92 -5.27 20.59 21.82
N SER A 93 -5.75 19.49 21.25
CA SER A 93 -5.19 18.86 20.05
C SER A 93 -6.29 18.26 19.19
N SER A 94 -6.01 18.11 17.90
CA SER A 94 -6.88 17.41 16.96
C SER A 94 -6.12 16.31 16.24
N TYR A 95 -6.79 15.19 16.00
CA TYR A 95 -6.23 14.05 15.28
C TYR A 95 -7.29 13.46 14.35
N TRP A 96 -6.81 12.71 13.36
CA TRP A 96 -7.67 12.01 12.42
C TRP A 96 -7.84 10.57 12.88
N ASP A 97 -9.08 10.17 13.09
CA ASP A 97 -9.46 8.83 13.52
C ASP A 97 -10.01 8.05 12.32
N THR A 98 -9.46 6.86 12.06
CA THR A 98 -9.91 6.02 10.94
C THR A 98 -11.18 5.30 11.32
N ILE A 99 -12.31 5.68 10.70
CA ILE A 99 -13.62 5.09 10.96
C ILE A 99 -13.93 3.93 10.01
N VAL A 100 -13.44 4.02 8.77
CA VAL A 100 -13.55 2.95 7.78
C VAL A 100 -12.18 2.75 7.15
N LYS A 101 -11.76 1.50 7.07
CA LYS A 101 -10.58 1.08 6.32
C LYS A 101 -10.96 -0.17 5.55
N GLU A 102 -10.99 -0.05 4.23
CA GLU A 102 -11.23 -1.17 3.34
C GLU A 102 -10.02 -1.39 2.44
N GLU A 103 -9.65 -2.65 2.29
CA GLU A 103 -8.54 -3.09 1.45
C GLU A 103 -9.07 -4.29 0.66
N LYS A 104 -9.10 -4.23 -0.67
CA LYS A 104 -9.48 -5.36 -1.52
C LYS A 104 -8.42 -5.59 -2.58
N ILE A 105 -8.01 -6.84 -2.72
CA ILE A 105 -6.99 -7.28 -3.68
C ILE A 105 -7.44 -8.61 -4.28
N GLN A 106 -7.17 -8.80 -5.55
CA GLN A 106 -7.38 -10.07 -6.24
C GLN A 106 -6.09 -10.63 -6.82
N GLU A 107 -6.14 -11.85 -7.35
CA GLU A 107 -5.06 -12.40 -8.18
C GLU A 107 -4.92 -11.56 -9.45
N PHE A 108 -3.67 -11.27 -9.83
CA PHE A 108 -3.36 -10.47 -11.00
C PHE A 108 -2.06 -10.94 -11.66
N PHE A 109 -1.92 -10.67 -12.95
CA PHE A 109 -0.67 -10.89 -13.67
C PHE A 109 0.21 -9.65 -13.61
N LEU A 110 1.52 -9.86 -13.60
CA LEU A 110 2.51 -8.85 -13.94
C LEU A 110 3.06 -9.17 -15.31
N GLU A 111 2.89 -8.24 -16.24
CA GLU A 111 3.42 -8.32 -17.59
C GLU A 111 4.66 -7.44 -17.74
N LYS A 112 5.71 -7.97 -18.37
CA LYS A 112 6.81 -7.14 -18.87
C LYS A 112 7.42 -7.77 -20.10
N ASN A 113 7.42 -7.02 -21.19
CA ASN A 113 8.01 -7.44 -22.47
C ASN A 113 7.42 -8.77 -22.98
N GLY A 114 6.13 -9.00 -22.73
CA GLY A 114 5.44 -10.24 -23.10
C GLY A 114 5.61 -11.39 -22.10
N ASP A 115 6.48 -11.29 -21.10
CA ASP A 115 6.56 -12.29 -20.03
C ASP A 115 5.52 -12.01 -18.93
N PHE A 116 4.92 -13.08 -18.40
CA PHE A 116 3.90 -13.00 -17.34
C PHE A 116 4.33 -13.69 -16.04
N ALA A 117 4.06 -13.04 -14.92
CA ALA A 117 4.13 -13.64 -13.59
C ALA A 117 2.78 -13.51 -12.88
N MET A 118 2.26 -14.60 -12.33
CA MET A 118 1.04 -14.59 -11.52
C MET A 118 1.37 -14.16 -10.10
N VAL A 119 0.60 -13.22 -9.55
CA VAL A 119 0.70 -12.81 -8.14
C VAL A 119 -0.53 -13.32 -7.40
N ARG A 120 -0.31 -14.07 -6.31
CA ARG A 120 -1.38 -14.69 -5.49
C ARG A 120 -1.45 -14.09 -4.08
N PRO A 121 -2.02 -12.89 -3.92
CA PRO A 121 -2.27 -12.34 -2.61
C PRO A 121 -3.48 -13.02 -1.95
N SER A 122 -3.42 -13.22 -0.64
CA SER A 122 -4.54 -13.65 0.20
C SER A 122 -4.73 -12.67 1.35
N GLN A 123 -5.98 -12.34 1.65
CA GLN A 123 -6.33 -11.43 2.75
C GLN A 123 -6.53 -12.15 4.08
N ASN A 124 -6.96 -13.41 4.06
CA ASN A 124 -7.34 -14.18 5.25
C ASN A 124 -6.74 -15.60 5.16
N PRO A 125 -5.56 -15.86 5.76
CA PRO A 125 -4.69 -14.92 6.47
C PRO A 125 -3.92 -13.98 5.52
N LYS A 126 -3.66 -12.74 5.95
CA LYS A 126 -2.98 -11.72 5.13
C LYS A 126 -1.53 -12.11 4.84
N ASN A 127 -1.26 -12.49 3.58
CA ASN A 127 0.03 -13.01 3.14
C ASN A 127 0.95 -11.96 2.46
N TYR A 128 0.53 -10.70 2.43
CA TYR A 128 1.24 -9.61 1.76
C TYR A 128 1.41 -8.38 2.67
N ILE A 129 2.40 -7.56 2.34
CA ILE A 129 2.56 -6.17 2.80
C ILE A 129 2.50 -5.24 1.59
N SER A 130 1.85 -4.10 1.77
CA SER A 130 1.58 -3.17 0.68
C SER A 130 1.88 -1.73 1.07
N HIS A 131 2.31 -0.95 0.09
CA HIS A 131 2.29 0.51 0.16
C HIS A 131 1.94 1.04 -1.22
N LEU A 132 0.76 1.64 -1.30
CA LEU A 132 0.25 2.28 -2.50
C LEU A 132 0.30 3.80 -2.33
N VAL A 133 0.61 4.52 -3.40
CA VAL A 133 0.54 5.97 -3.50
C VAL A 133 -0.92 6.37 -3.55
N VAL A 134 -1.29 7.37 -2.75
CA VAL A 134 -2.68 7.85 -2.71
C VAL A 134 -2.97 8.67 -3.96
N ASP A 135 -3.88 8.20 -4.80
CA ASP A 135 -4.29 8.85 -6.05
C ASP A 135 -5.29 9.98 -5.80
N LYS A 136 -6.30 9.70 -4.97
CA LYS A 136 -7.43 10.61 -4.77
C LYS A 136 -7.62 10.90 -3.29
N LYS A 137 -7.85 12.18 -2.99
CA LYS A 137 -8.20 12.67 -1.66
C LYS A 137 -9.38 13.61 -1.80
N THR A 138 -10.35 13.47 -0.91
CA THR A 138 -11.42 14.46 -0.75
C THR A 138 -11.64 14.71 0.73
N ASN A 139 -12.25 15.85 1.07
CA ASN A 139 -12.57 16.19 2.45
C ASN A 139 -13.86 17.01 2.50
N SER A 140 -14.46 17.04 3.68
CA SER A 140 -15.61 17.87 4.03
C SER A 140 -15.38 18.49 5.41
N GLY A 141 -16.15 19.51 5.75
CA GLY A 141 -16.11 20.15 7.07
C GLY A 141 -17.14 21.27 7.21
N THR A 142 -17.10 21.98 8.33
CA THR A 142 -18.10 23.00 8.73
C THR A 142 -18.35 24.09 7.69
N PHE A 143 -17.39 24.36 6.80
CA PHE A 143 -17.48 25.34 5.72
C PHE A 143 -17.18 24.74 4.34
N ASN A 144 -17.17 23.41 4.23
CA ASN A 144 -16.90 22.71 2.97
C ASN A 144 -17.84 21.52 2.84
N ASP A 145 -18.86 21.67 1.99
CA ASP A 145 -19.84 20.63 1.76
C ASP A 145 -19.20 19.43 1.07
N PRO A 146 -19.55 18.20 1.49
CA PRO A 146 -19.14 17.00 0.77
C PRO A 146 -19.69 17.03 -0.66
N THR A 147 -18.87 16.64 -1.64
CA THR A 147 -19.34 16.49 -3.02
C THR A 147 -20.43 15.41 -3.09
N PRO A 148 -21.35 15.44 -4.07
CA PRO A 148 -22.41 14.44 -4.19
C PRO A 148 -21.88 13.00 -4.21
N GLU A 149 -20.77 12.75 -4.91
CA GLU A 149 -20.13 11.43 -4.98
C GLU A 149 -19.55 11.00 -3.62
N PHE A 150 -19.12 11.96 -2.80
CA PHE A 150 -18.60 11.67 -1.47
C PHE A 150 -19.74 11.34 -0.51
N ASN A 151 -20.88 12.03 -0.59
CA ASN A 151 -22.07 11.68 0.18
C ASN A 151 -22.60 10.28 -0.17
N GLU A 152 -22.67 9.95 -1.47
CA GLU A 152 -23.07 8.60 -1.90
C GLU A 152 -22.13 7.53 -1.35
N LEU A 153 -20.81 7.77 -1.39
CA LEU A 153 -19.83 6.89 -0.77
C LEU A 153 -20.07 6.74 0.74
N LEU A 154 -20.25 7.85 1.47
CA LEU A 154 -20.48 7.83 2.91
C LEU A 154 -21.75 7.04 3.27
N ALA A 155 -22.83 7.21 2.50
CA ALA A 155 -24.06 6.44 2.65
C ALA A 155 -23.83 4.93 2.47
N ASN A 156 -23.05 4.52 1.47
CA ASN A 156 -22.71 3.11 1.23
C ASN A 156 -21.97 2.45 2.41
N TYR A 157 -21.26 3.25 3.22
CA TYR A 157 -20.55 2.80 4.42
C TYR A 157 -21.29 3.11 5.73
N ASN A 158 -22.54 3.56 5.67
CA ASN A 158 -23.34 3.97 6.83
C ASN A 158 -22.63 5.02 7.72
N VAL A 159 -21.99 6.01 7.08
CA VAL A 159 -21.32 7.12 7.76
C VAL A 159 -22.13 8.41 7.51
N ASP A 160 -22.68 9.03 8.54
CA ASP A 160 -23.35 10.32 8.33
C ASP A 160 -22.34 11.44 8.11
N SER A 161 -22.59 12.26 7.08
CA SER A 161 -21.84 13.46 6.75
C SER A 161 -22.07 14.62 7.72
N GLU A 162 -23.23 14.66 8.38
CA GLU A 162 -23.65 15.76 9.26
C GLU A 162 -23.71 15.36 10.74
N SER A 163 -23.61 16.36 11.60
CA SER A 163 -23.79 16.24 13.05
C SER A 163 -25.26 16.44 13.42
N PHE A 164 -25.66 16.06 14.65
CA PHE A 164 -27.04 16.17 15.14
C PHE A 164 -27.65 17.60 15.05
N PHE A 165 -26.82 18.63 14.92
CA PHE A 165 -27.22 20.03 14.78
C PHE A 165 -27.15 20.55 13.32
N GLY A 166 -27.04 19.68 12.31
CA GLY A 166 -26.98 20.07 10.89
C GLY A 166 -25.63 20.63 10.42
N PHE A 167 -24.58 20.56 11.25
CA PHE A 167 -23.22 20.94 10.84
C PHE A 167 -22.47 19.77 10.22
N ASN A 168 -21.87 19.99 9.05
CA ASN A 168 -20.98 19.04 8.40
C ASN A 168 -19.85 18.57 9.33
N LYS A 169 -19.68 17.24 9.42
CA LYS A 169 -18.53 16.62 10.08
C LYS A 169 -17.28 16.86 9.24
N SER A 170 -16.17 17.10 9.94
CA SER A 170 -14.84 17.14 9.31
C SER A 170 -14.39 15.72 8.95
N LEU A 171 -14.69 15.30 7.73
CA LEU A 171 -14.32 13.99 7.20
C LEU A 171 -13.25 14.15 6.12
N ARG A 172 -12.38 13.15 5.99
CA ARG A 172 -11.50 13.05 4.85
C ARG A 172 -11.50 11.62 4.33
N TYR A 173 -11.30 11.52 3.03
CA TYR A 173 -11.21 10.28 2.31
C TYR A 173 -9.87 10.22 1.58
N SER A 174 -9.29 9.03 1.55
CA SER A 174 -8.12 8.73 0.73
C SER A 174 -8.29 7.39 0.05
N GLU A 175 -7.90 7.34 -1.23
CA GLU A 175 -7.95 6.16 -2.08
C GLU A 175 -6.59 5.98 -2.76
N ALA A 176 -6.08 4.76 -2.73
CA ALA A 176 -4.88 4.35 -3.41
C ALA A 176 -5.18 3.06 -4.18
N ILE A 177 -4.87 3.03 -5.47
CA ILE A 177 -5.31 2.00 -6.41
C ILE A 177 -4.14 1.52 -7.25
N ILE A 178 -4.16 0.25 -7.62
CA ILE A 178 -3.38 -0.27 -8.75
C ILE A 178 -4.34 -0.51 -9.90
N GLU A 179 -4.27 0.36 -10.89
CA GLU A 179 -5.06 0.26 -12.11
C GLU A 179 -4.57 -0.86 -13.03
N ILE A 180 -5.45 -1.31 -13.91
CA ILE A 180 -5.07 -2.24 -14.97
C ILE A 180 -4.11 -1.53 -15.93
N GLY A 181 -2.96 -2.14 -16.19
CA GLY A 181 -1.89 -1.58 -17.01
C GLY A 181 -0.88 -0.74 -16.24
N GLU A 182 -1.10 -0.50 -14.95
CA GLU A 182 -0.21 0.31 -14.12
C GLU A 182 1.11 -0.41 -13.84
N GLN A 183 2.22 0.34 -13.93
CA GLN A 183 3.56 -0.17 -13.67
C GLN A 183 3.81 -0.29 -12.16
N ILE A 184 3.87 -1.50 -11.64
CA ILE A 184 4.12 -1.77 -10.22
C ILE A 184 5.35 -2.63 -9.99
N THR A 185 5.71 -2.81 -8.73
CA THR A 185 6.76 -3.70 -8.26
C THR A 185 6.20 -4.69 -7.24
N VAL A 186 6.47 -5.97 -7.47
CA VAL A 186 6.16 -7.04 -6.53
C VAL A 186 7.42 -7.82 -6.18
N ALA A 187 7.55 -8.17 -4.90
CA ALA A 187 8.52 -9.17 -4.47
C ALA A 187 7.84 -10.36 -3.80
N GLY A 188 8.33 -11.55 -4.09
CA GLY A 188 7.77 -12.81 -3.63
C GLY A 188 8.73 -13.96 -3.87
N ILE A 189 8.40 -15.13 -3.32
CA ILE A 189 9.10 -16.36 -3.64
C ILE A 189 8.63 -16.82 -5.01
N ALA A 190 9.54 -16.88 -5.98
CA ALA A 190 9.24 -17.35 -7.32
C ALA A 190 9.08 -18.87 -7.34
N LYS A 191 7.97 -19.37 -7.86
CA LYS A 191 7.75 -20.78 -8.13
C LYS A 191 7.31 -21.00 -9.57
N TRP A 192 7.98 -21.90 -10.27
CA TRP A 192 7.57 -22.29 -11.62
C TRP A 192 6.54 -23.41 -11.52
N LYS A 193 5.34 -23.17 -12.04
CA LYS A 193 4.29 -24.19 -12.15
C LYS A 193 4.01 -24.51 -13.61
N SER A 194 3.93 -25.81 -13.92
CA SER A 194 3.44 -26.26 -15.23
C SER A 194 1.94 -26.03 -15.32
N LEU A 195 1.49 -25.46 -16.44
CA LEU A 195 0.07 -25.27 -16.71
C LEU A 195 -0.49 -26.59 -17.26
N LYS A 196 -1.62 -27.06 -16.69
CA LYS A 196 -2.34 -28.24 -17.20
C LYS A 196 -3.13 -27.92 -18.47
N GLU A 197 -3.65 -26.69 -18.54
CA GLU A 197 -4.39 -26.15 -19.67
C GLU A 197 -3.79 -24.77 -20.01
N PRO A 198 -3.61 -24.44 -21.30
CA PRO A 198 -3.16 -23.11 -21.71
C PRO A 198 -4.19 -22.07 -21.28
N ILE A 199 -3.71 -20.95 -20.74
CA ILE A 199 -4.59 -19.82 -20.40
C ILE A 199 -5.00 -19.16 -21.72
N GLU A 200 -6.30 -18.93 -21.92
CA GLU A 200 -6.82 -18.33 -23.15
C GLU A 200 -6.09 -17.00 -23.45
N GLY A 201 -5.43 -16.93 -24.61
CA GLY A 201 -4.57 -15.80 -25.01
C GLY A 201 -3.08 -15.91 -24.67
N TYR A 202 -2.60 -17.00 -24.04
CA TYR A 202 -1.21 -17.12 -23.58
C TYR A 202 -0.58 -18.50 -23.89
N SER A 203 0.56 -18.49 -24.59
CA SER A 203 1.22 -19.69 -25.16
C SER A 203 2.35 -20.29 -24.27
N TYR A 204 2.17 -20.34 -22.95
CA TYR A 204 3.23 -20.83 -22.05
C TYR A 204 2.92 -22.23 -21.49
N SER A 205 3.93 -23.12 -21.49
CA SER A 205 3.86 -24.43 -20.82
C SER A 205 4.08 -24.34 -19.30
N LYS A 206 4.64 -23.22 -18.82
CA LYS A 206 4.91 -22.93 -17.41
C LYS A 206 4.70 -21.45 -17.12
N ILE A 207 4.24 -21.14 -15.92
CA ILE A 207 4.13 -19.77 -15.43
C ILE A 207 4.92 -19.59 -14.13
N ALA A 208 5.55 -18.42 -13.99
CA ALA A 208 6.15 -18.01 -12.74
C ALA A 208 5.06 -17.47 -11.80
N GLU A 209 4.94 -18.05 -10.62
CA GLU A 209 4.07 -17.53 -9.56
C GLU A 209 4.92 -16.86 -8.49
N LEU A 210 4.51 -15.66 -8.06
CA LEU A 210 5.06 -14.98 -6.90
C LEU A 210 4.15 -15.27 -5.71
N GLU A 211 4.66 -16.06 -4.78
CA GLU A 211 3.94 -16.48 -3.57
C GLU A 211 4.61 -15.94 -2.30
N SER A 212 3.84 -15.92 -1.21
CA SER A 212 4.37 -15.78 0.15
C SER A 212 4.93 -17.11 0.67
N SER A 213 5.84 -17.03 1.64
CA SER A 213 6.23 -18.16 2.49
C SER A 213 6.01 -17.81 3.97
N ASP A 214 6.16 -18.78 4.86
CA ASP A 214 6.05 -18.57 6.32
C ASP A 214 6.99 -17.47 6.84
N LYS A 215 8.16 -17.33 6.20
CA LYS A 215 9.18 -16.35 6.58
C LYS A 215 9.02 -15.01 5.87
N GLN A 216 8.44 -15.00 4.67
CA GLN A 216 8.43 -13.83 3.79
C GLN A 216 7.07 -13.64 3.12
N LYS A 217 6.41 -12.55 3.49
CA LYS A 217 5.18 -12.09 2.83
C LYS A 217 5.50 -11.54 1.43
N LEU A 218 4.49 -11.56 0.56
CA LEU A 218 4.53 -10.78 -0.68
C LEU A 218 4.69 -9.29 -0.36
N ILE A 219 5.40 -8.57 -1.22
CA ILE A 219 5.55 -7.12 -1.13
C ILE A 219 4.97 -6.52 -2.39
N ILE A 220 3.99 -5.63 -2.28
CA ILE A 220 3.29 -5.04 -3.42
C ILE A 220 3.34 -3.50 -3.30
N THR A 221 3.83 -2.82 -4.33
CA THR A 221 3.92 -1.36 -4.33
C THR A 221 3.95 -0.78 -5.73
N ASP A 222 3.34 0.38 -5.89
CA ASP A 222 3.34 1.26 -7.07
C ASP A 222 4.42 2.36 -6.99
N LEU A 223 5.26 2.34 -5.95
CA LEU A 223 6.30 3.35 -5.78
C LEU A 223 7.23 3.38 -7.00
N PRO A 224 7.35 4.53 -7.69
CA PRO A 224 8.22 4.64 -8.85
C PRO A 224 9.69 4.59 -8.42
N ASN A 225 10.56 4.13 -9.33
CA ASN A 225 12.00 4.34 -9.25
C ASN A 225 12.72 3.80 -7.98
N ILE A 226 12.28 2.67 -7.41
CA ILE A 226 13.03 2.03 -6.31
C ILE A 226 14.37 1.48 -6.86
N LYS A 227 15.46 2.21 -6.60
CA LYS A 227 16.82 1.83 -7.03
C LYS A 227 17.33 0.59 -6.28
N SER A 228 17.97 -0.31 -7.02
CA SER A 228 18.73 -1.42 -6.41
C SER A 228 20.01 -0.86 -5.79
N LYS A 229 20.37 -1.32 -4.59
CA LYS A 229 21.64 -0.97 -3.96
C LYS A 229 22.76 -1.59 -4.79
N LYS A 230 23.70 -0.77 -5.27
CA LYS A 230 24.91 -1.28 -5.92
C LYS A 230 25.63 -2.19 -4.91
N ARG A 231 25.90 -3.43 -5.29
CA ARG A 231 26.84 -4.29 -4.55
C ARG A 231 28.22 -3.74 -4.88
N PHE A 232 28.85 -3.11 -3.90
CA PHE A 232 30.28 -2.81 -3.90
C PHE A 232 31.01 -4.03 -3.33
#